data_AF-A0A6N8EWG0-F1
#
_entry.id   AF-A0A6N8EWG0-F1
#
_cell.length_a   1.000
_cell.length_b   1.000
_cell.length_c   1.000
_cell.angle_alpha   90.00
_cell.angle_beta   90.00
_cell.angle_gamma   90.00
#
_symmetry.space_group_name_H-M   'P 1'
#
loop_
_entity.id
_entity.type
_entity.pdbx_description
1 polymer ?
#
loop_
_entity_poly.entity_id
_entity_poly.type
_entity_poly.pdbx_seq_one_letter_code
_entity_poly.pdbx_strand_id
1 'polypeptide(L)' 'MFKTSSICILALSLYSRVDRSYISELENGEKAPSLLTIISLTRALHISLAAFFERFEDKMKL' A
#
# COMPACT_ATOMS: atom_id res chain seq x y z
N MET A 1 4.38 6.78 2.11
CA MET A 1 3.07 6.36 2.67
C MET A 1 3.04 4.91 3.19
N PHE A 2 4.16 4.25 3.52
CA PHE A 2 4.13 2.88 4.11
C PHE A 2 5.23 2.63 5.17
N LYS A 3 5.87 3.68 5.68
CA LYS A 3 7.15 3.59 6.42
C LYS A 3 7.06 3.04 7.86
N THR A 4 5.96 2.41 8.26
CA THR A 4 5.78 1.89 9.62
C THR A 4 4.90 0.65 9.63
N SER A 5 5.41 -0.47 9.13
CA SER A 5 4.96 -1.81 9.53
C SER A 5 6.16 -2.74 9.38
N SER A 6 6.42 -3.58 10.38
CA SER A 6 7.58 -4.49 10.50
C SER A 6 7.63 -5.62 9.45
N ILE A 7 7.22 -5.35 8.21
CA ILE A 7 7.19 -6.27 7.08
C ILE A 7 8.18 -5.74 6.03
N CYS A 8 9.22 -6.52 5.74
CA CYS A 8 10.17 -6.20 4.68
C CYS A 8 9.44 -6.10 3.33
N ILE A 9 9.84 -5.16 2.46
CA ILE A 9 9.31 -4.99 1.09
C ILE A 9 9.26 -6.33 0.32
N LEU A 10 10.22 -7.22 0.57
CA LEU A 10 10.27 -8.56 -0.01
C LEU A 10 9.04 -9.41 0.36
N ALA A 11 8.65 -9.41 1.62
CA ALA A 11 7.47 -10.11 2.11
C ALA A 11 6.19 -9.46 1.55
N LEU A 12 6.11 -8.13 1.51
CA LEU A 12 4.96 -7.44 0.94
C LEU A 12 4.78 -7.74 -0.55
N SER A 13 5.88 -7.78 -1.32
CA SER A 13 5.86 -8.15 -2.74
C SER A 13 5.34 -9.58 -2.94
N LEU A 14 5.83 -10.53 -2.12
CA LEU A 14 5.38 -11.93 -2.16
C LEU A 14 3.88 -12.05 -1.85
N TYR A 15 3.38 -11.38 -0.82
CA TYR A 15 1.98 -11.51 -0.39
C TYR A 15 0.99 -10.73 -1.27
N SER A 16 1.40 -9.57 -1.80
CA SER A 16 0.53 -8.74 -2.64
C SER A 16 0.58 -9.10 -4.13
N ARG A 17 1.55 -9.93 -4.54
CA ARG A 17 1.89 -10.19 -5.96
C ARG A 17 2.16 -8.91 -6.76
N VAL A 18 2.60 -7.87 -6.08
CA VAL A 18 3.03 -6.61 -6.67
C VAL A 18 4.56 -6.63 -6.74
N ASP A 19 5.10 -6.24 -7.89
CA ASP A 19 6.55 -6.25 -8.09
C ASP A 19 7.26 -5.30 -7.11
N ARG A 20 8.44 -5.71 -6.63
CA ARG A 20 9.25 -4.92 -5.70
C ARG A 20 9.62 -3.54 -6.24
N SER A 21 9.97 -3.45 -7.52
CA SER A 21 10.31 -2.18 -8.16
C SER A 21 9.11 -1.24 -8.16
N TYR A 22 7.92 -1.77 -8.44
CA TYR A 22 6.67 -1.02 -8.39
C TYR A 22 6.32 -0.58 -6.96
N ILE A 23 6.49 -1.44 -5.95
CA ILE A 23 6.31 -1.03 -4.54
C ILE A 23 7.26 0.13 -4.18
N SER A 24 8.52 0.07 -4.63
CA SER A 24 9.48 1.15 -4.40
C SER A 24 9.04 2.47 -5.05
N GLU A 25 8.57 2.42 -6.29
CA GLU A 25 8.03 3.60 -7.00
C GLU A 25 6.79 4.17 -6.26
N LEU A 26 5.91 3.32 -5.73
CA LEU A 26 4.77 3.74 -4.92
C LEU A 26 5.21 4.41 -3.61
N GLU A 27 6.25 3.89 -2.95
CA GLU A 27 6.76 4.47 -1.70
C GLU A 27 7.42 5.84 -1.90
N ASN A 28 8.08 6.03 -3.05
CA ASN A 28 8.69 7.29 -3.47
C ASN A 28 7.67 8.30 -4.03
N GLY A 29 6.43 7.86 -4.30
CA GLY A 29 5.39 8.71 -4.90
C GLY A 29 5.54 8.92 -6.41
N GLU A 30 6.32 8.07 -7.08
CA GLU A 30 6.61 8.16 -8.51
C GLU A 30 5.48 7.58 -9.37
N LYS A 31 4.67 6.68 -8.80
CA LYS A 31 3.49 6.12 -9.47
C LYS A 31 2.25 6.14 -8.57
N ALA A 32 1.10 6.32 -9.20
CA ALA A 32 -0.20 6.12 -8.56
C ALA A 32 -0.61 4.64 -8.67
N PRO A 33 -1.00 3.98 -7.57
CA PRO A 33 -1.51 2.63 -7.61
C PRO A 33 -2.93 2.59 -8.18
N SER A 34 -3.25 1.52 -8.91
CA SER A 34 -4.65 1.25 -9.29
C SER A 34 -5.47 0.80 -8.07
N LEU A 35 -6.81 0.86 -8.15
CA LEU A 35 -7.67 0.34 -7.09
C LEU A 35 -7.41 -1.15 -6.79
N LEU A 36 -7.16 -1.95 -7.84
CA LEU A 36 -6.81 -3.36 -7.70
C LEU A 36 -5.48 -3.54 -6.95
N THR A 37 -4.49 -2.69 -7.24
CA THR A 37 -3.21 -2.67 -6.51
C THR A 37 -3.43 -2.35 -5.04
N ILE A 38 -4.25 -1.34 -4.73
CA ILE A 38 -4.57 -0.96 -3.34
C ILE A 38 -5.20 -2.14 -2.60
N ILE A 39 -6.19 -2.81 -3.21
CA ILE A 39 -6.82 -4.01 -2.62
C ILE A 39 -5.80 -5.11 -2.34
N SER A 40 -4.89 -5.39 -3.28
CA SER A 40 -3.84 -6.40 -3.10
C SER A 40 -2.87 -6.03 -1.96
N LEU A 41 -2.50 -4.76 -1.85
CA LEU A 41 -1.62 -4.26 -0.79
C LEU A 41 -2.32 -4.29 0.58
N THR A 42 -3.58 -3.84 0.68
CA THR A 42 -4.32 -3.86 1.95
C THR A 42 -4.56 -5.28 2.45
N ARG A 43 -4.85 -6.23 1.53
CA ARG A 43 -4.95 -7.65 1.87
C ARG A 43 -3.64 -8.22 2.41
N ALA A 44 -2.51 -7.92 1.76
CA ALA A 44 -1.20 -8.37 2.20
C ALA A 44 -0.78 -7.78 3.55
N LEU A 45 -1.25 -6.57 3.86
CA LEU A 45 -1.02 -5.88 5.14
C LEU A 45 -2.03 -6.25 6.23
N HIS A 46 -3.04 -7.08 5.91
CA HIS A 46 -4.16 -7.40 6.81
C HIS A 46 -4.92 -6.15 7.31
N ILE A 47 -5.04 -5.14 6.46
CA ILE A 47 -5.79 -3.90 6.72
C ILE A 47 -7.07 -3.93 5.89
N SER A 48 -8.19 -3.46 6.46
CA SER A 48 -9.43 -3.32 5.70
C SER A 48 -9.32 -2.14 4.72
N LEU A 49 -9.90 -2.29 3.53
CA LEU A 49 -9.89 -1.23 2.52
C LEU A 49 -10.57 0.05 3.04
N ALA A 50 -11.65 -0.10 3.80
CA ALA A 50 -12.36 1.02 4.42
C ALA A 50 -11.48 1.79 5.42
N ALA A 51 -10.78 1.09 6.34
CA ALA A 51 -9.88 1.75 7.28
C ALA A 51 -8.68 2.42 6.60
N PHE A 52 -8.23 1.86 5.47
CA PHE A 52 -7.19 2.49 4.66
C PHE A 52 -7.65 3.84 4.08
N PHE A 53 -8.89 3.90 3.54
CA PHE A 53 -9.44 5.14 2.99
C PHE A 53 -9.86 6.16 4.05
N GLU A 54 -10.41 5.73 5.18
CA GLU A 54 -10.73 6.62 6.31
C GLU A 54 -9.48 7.40 6.75
N ARG A 55 -8.35 6.70 6.89
CA ARG A 55 -7.07 7.31 7.26
C ARG A 55 -6.50 8.21 6.16
N PHE A 56 -6.83 7.94 4.90
CA PHE A 56 -6.45 8.78 3.77
C PHE A 56 -7.26 10.08 3.73
N GLU A 57 -8.57 10.01 3.96
CA GLU A 57 -9.47 11.17 4.07
C GLU A 57 -9.03 12.10 5.21
N ASP A 58 -8.73 11.54 6.39
CA ASP A 58 -8.22 12.29 7.56
C ASP A 58 -6.88 13.01 7.24
N LYS A 59 -5.98 12.32 6.51
CA LYS A 59 -4.69 12.88 6.07
C LYS A 59 -4.82 13.99 5.03
N MET A 60 -5.81 13.90 4.15
CA MET A 60 -6.05 14.85 3.06
C MET A 60 -6.95 16.02 3.47
N LYS A 61 -7.62 15.95 4.64
CA LYS A 61 -8.64 16.91 5.07
C LYS A 61 -9.70 17.18 3.97
N LEU A 62 -10.09 16.12 3.27
CA LEU A 62 -11.18 16.15 2.29
C LEU A 62 -12.54 16.27 2.98
#